data_AF-A0A3P3FGK8-F1
#
_entry.id   AF-A0A3P3FGK8-F1
#
_cell.length_a   1.000
_cell.length_b   1.000
_cell.length_c   1.000
_cell.angle_alpha   90.00
_cell.angle_beta   90.00
_cell.angle_gamma   90.00
#
_symmetry.space_group_name_H-M   'P 1'
#
loop_
_entity.id
_entity.type
_entity.pdbx_description
1 polymer ?
#
loop_
_entity_poly.entity_id
_entity_poly.type
_entity_poly.pdbx_seq_one_letter_code
_entity_poly.pdbx_strand_id
1 'polypeptide(L)' 'MLYELQHRFARWLAYRKTLASLRQAPDSTLADAGISREEIRECARQASLRH' A
#
# COMPACT_ATOMS: atom_id res chain seq x y z
N MET A 1 -3.62 -10.99 22.94
CA MET A 1 -2.37 -10.21 22.82
C MET A 1 -1.53 -10.60 21.60
N LEU A 2 -1.15 -11.89 21.43
CA LEU A 2 -0.39 -12.34 20.24
C LEU A 2 -1.16 -12.15 18.93
N TYR A 3 -2.47 -12.42 18.93
CA TYR A 3 -3.34 -12.30 17.76
C TYR A 3 -3.46 -10.85 17.25
N GLU A 4 -3.57 -9.87 18.15
CA GLU A 4 -3.59 -8.45 17.79
C GLU A 4 -2.25 -7.99 17.21
N LEU A 5 -1.14 -8.51 17.76
CA LEU A 5 0.19 -8.19 17.26
C LEU A 5 0.40 -8.77 15.85
N GLN A 6 -0.03 -10.01 15.62
CA GLN A 6 0.01 -10.66 14.30
C GLN A 6 -0.84 -9.90 13.28
N HIS A 7 -2.04 -9.48 13.66
CA HIS A 7 -2.92 -8.72 12.78
C HIS A 7 -2.35 -7.35 12.45
N ARG A 8 -1.82 -6.60 13.43
CA ARG A 8 -1.11 -5.33 13.18
C ARG A 8 0.11 -5.52 12.28
N PHE A 9 0.86 -6.60 12.47
CA PHE A 9 2.02 -6.90 11.65
C PHE A 9 1.64 -7.27 10.20
N ALA A 10 0.59 -8.06 10.02
CA ALA A 10 0.05 -8.40 8.69
C ALA A 10 -0.42 -7.15 7.94
N ARG A 11 -1.14 -6.25 8.62
CA ARG A 11 -1.58 -4.96 8.06
C ARG A 11 -0.40 -4.07 7.65
N TRP A 12 0.61 -3.97 8.51
CA TRP A 12 1.83 -3.21 8.22
C TRP A 12 2.61 -3.78 7.04
N LEU A 13 2.74 -5.12 6.98
CA LEU A 13 3.43 -5.80 5.89
C LEU A 13 2.70 -5.60 4.55
N ALA A 14 1.37 -5.74 4.54
CA ALA A 14 0.55 -5.50 3.36
C ALA A 14 0.72 -4.06 2.86
N TYR A 15 0.65 -3.08 3.77
CA TYR A 15 0.86 -1.66 3.43
C TYR A 15 2.23 -1.41 2.79
N ARG A 16 3.32 -1.90 3.39
CA ARG A 16 4.67 -1.70 2.84
C ARG A 16 4.89 -2.41 1.52
N LYS A 17 4.33 -3.61 1.34
CA LYS A 17 4.45 -4.36 0.09
C LYS A 17 3.75 -3.63 -1.06
N THR A 18 2.52 -3.18 -0.85
CA THR A 18 1.76 -2.42 -1.85
C THR A 18 2.45 -1.09 -2.18
N LEU A 19 2.97 -0.38 -1.17
CA LEU A 19 3.69 0.87 -1.39
C LEU A 19 5.02 0.66 -2.14
N ALA A 20 5.77 -0.41 -1.85
CA ALA A 20 7.03 -0.70 -2.52
C ALA A 20 6.83 -1.05 -4.00
N SER A 21 5.83 -1.87 -4.33
CA SER A 21 5.47 -2.21 -5.71
C SER A 21 5.09 -0.98 -6.54
N LEU A 22 4.31 -0.06 -5.94
CA LEU A 22 3.85 1.14 -6.65
C LEU A 22 4.89 2.26 -6.67
N ARG A 23 5.87 2.25 -5.75
CA ARG A 23 6.96 3.23 -5.73
C ARG A 23 8.02 2.96 -6.80
N GLN A 24 8.10 1.74 -7.34
CA GLN A 24 8.97 1.42 -8.46
C GLN A 24 8.49 2.02 -9.79
N ALA A 25 7.21 2.43 -9.89
CA ALA A 25 6.72 3.13 -11.06
C ALA A 25 7.26 4.58 -11.11
N PRO A 26 7.84 5.01 -12.25
CA PRO A 26 8.20 6.40 -12.47
C PRO A 26 6.98 7.31 -12.38
N ASP A 27 7.15 8.53 -11.88
CA ASP A 27 6.05 9.50 -11.78
C ASP A 27 5.45 9.84 -13.17
N SER A 28 6.24 9.76 -14.25
CA SER A 28 5.75 9.90 -15.63
C SER A 28 4.78 8.79 -16.01
N THR A 29 5.10 7.53 -15.71
CA THR A 29 4.22 6.38 -15.97
C THR A 29 2.93 6.45 -15.13
N LEU A 30 3.02 6.97 -13.91
CA LEU A 30 1.87 7.20 -13.06
C LEU A 30 0.97 8.32 -13.61
N ALA A 31 1.58 9.42 -14.08
CA ALA A 31 0.87 10.52 -14.70
C ALA A 31 0.15 10.11 -16.01
N ASP A 32 0.80 9.29 -16.85
CA ASP A 32 0.21 8.76 -18.07
C ASP A 32 -1.00 7.85 -17.80
N ALA A 33 -0.99 7.13 -16.67
CA ALA A 33 -2.11 6.32 -16.22
C ALA A 33 -3.20 7.12 -15.47
N GLY A 34 -2.99 8.43 -15.25
CA GLY A 34 -3.88 9.28 -14.45
C GLY A 34 -3.88 8.94 -12.96
N ILE A 35 -2.84 8.24 -12.47
CA ILE A 35 -2.75 7.76 -11.10
C ILE A 35 -1.88 8.72 -10.28
N SER A 36 -2.45 9.25 -9.21
CA SER A 36 -1.74 10.09 -8.25
C SER A 36 -0.99 9.26 -7.20
N ARG A 37 0.09 9.83 -6.63
CA ARG A 37 0.79 9.25 -5.46
C ARG A 37 -0.13 9.13 -4.24
N GLU A 38 -1.19 9.92 -4.15
CA GLU A 38 -2.20 9.84 -3.09
C GLU A 38 -3.12 8.64 -3.26
N GLU A 39 -3.59 8.36 -4.48
CA GLU A 39 -4.37 7.14 -4.76
C GLU A 39 -3.58 5.87 -4.49
N ILE A 40 -2.27 5.88 -4.77
CA ILE A 40 -1.36 4.78 -4.40
C ILE A 40 -1.33 4.56 -2.89
N ARG A 41 -1.24 5.64 -2.10
CA ARG A 41 -1.25 5.56 -0.63
C ARG A 41 -2.61 5.09 -0.11
N GLU A 42 -3.69 5.53 -0.73
CA GLU A 42 -5.03 5.13 -0.36
C GLU A 42 -5.28 3.65 -0.69
N CYS A 43 -4.86 3.18 -1.86
CA CYS A 43 -4.93 1.78 -2.24
C CYS A 43 -4.11 0.89 -1.28
N ALA A 44 -2.92 1.36 -0.86
CA ALA A 44 -2.13 0.68 0.17
C ALA A 44 -2.83 0.64 1.54
N ARG A 45 -3.53 1.72 1.94
CA ARG A 45 -4.36 1.72 3.16
C ARG A 45 -5.51 0.73 3.06
N GLN A 46 -6.25 0.73 1.96
CA GLN A 46 -7.38 -0.18 1.75
C GLN A 46 -6.93 -1.65 1.76
N ALA A 47 -5.81 -1.97 1.12
CA ALA A 47 -5.21 -3.31 1.18
C ALA A 47 -4.83 -3.71 2.61
N SER A 48 -4.32 -2.78 3.40
CA SER A 48 -3.99 -3.00 4.82
C SER A 48 -5.22 -3.08 5.74
N LEU A 49 -6.43 -2.79 5.28
CA LEU A 49 -7.67 -2.90 6.06
C LEU A 49 -8.42 -4.19 5.80
N ARG A 50 -8.12 -4.88 4.69
CA ARG A 50 -8.71 -6.16 4.28
C ARG A 50 -8.01 -7.39 4.86
N HIS A 51 -6.88 -7.19 5.55
CA HIS A 51 -6.09 -8.21 6.26
C HIS A 51 -6.15 -8.00 7.75
#